data_AF-A0A9Q1HYB3-F1
#
_entry.id   AF-A0A9Q1HYB3-F1
#
_cell.length_a   1.000
_cell.length_b   1.000
_cell.length_c   1.000
_cell.angle_alpha   90.00
_cell.angle_beta   90.00
_cell.angle_gamma   90.00
#
_symmetry.space_group_name_H-M   'P 1'
#
loop_
_entity.id
_entity.type
_entity.pdbx_description
1 polymer ?
#
loop_
_entity_poly.entity_id
_entity_poly.type
_entity_poly.pdbx_seq_one_letter_code
_entity_poly.pdbx_strand_id
1 'polypeptide(L)'
;MASLETAAEHERILREIESTDTNCIGPTLRSVYDGQAHGLFMDKLEGRIRNHDREIEKMCNHHFQGFVDSITELLKVRGEAQKLKSQVIETNQRLQNDGKELLSPMEELKLCRLQQRNKRPLPPSTTPAK
;
A
#
# COMPACT_ATOMS: atom_id res chain seq x y z
N MET A 1 46.20 -26.84 -21.02
CA MET A 1 45.23 -27.04 -22.11
C MET A 1 44.07 -27.93 -21.68
N ALA A 2 44.30 -29.11 -21.08
CA ALA A 2 43.22 -30.02 -20.60
C ALA A 2 42.18 -29.40 -19.63
N SER A 3 42.58 -28.40 -18.81
CA SER A 3 41.67 -27.71 -17.89
C SER A 3 40.68 -26.75 -18.58
N LEU A 4 41.01 -26.25 -19.77
CA LEU A 4 40.13 -25.35 -20.52
C LEU A 4 39.06 -26.14 -21.30
N GLU A 5 39.45 -27.30 -21.85
CA GLU A 5 38.55 -28.21 -22.55
C GLU A 5 37.51 -28.83 -21.60
N THR A 6 37.92 -29.24 -20.41
CA THR A 6 37.00 -29.72 -19.36
C THR A 6 36.02 -28.65 -18.89
N ALA A 7 36.47 -27.39 -18.75
CA ALA A 7 35.58 -26.28 -18.41
C ALA A 7 34.55 -25.97 -19.51
N ALA A 8 34.96 -26.05 -20.78
CA ALA A 8 34.08 -25.84 -21.94
C ALA A 8 33.05 -26.97 -22.08
N GLU A 9 33.45 -28.22 -21.83
CA GLU A 9 32.53 -29.36 -21.84
C GLU A 9 31.50 -29.25 -20.71
N HIS A 10 31.92 -28.84 -19.50
CA HIS A 10 30.97 -28.60 -18.42
C HIS A 10 29.95 -27.48 -18.74
N GLU A 11 30.36 -26.41 -19.46
CA GLU A 11 29.39 -25.39 -19.94
C GLU A 11 28.39 -25.97 -20.93
N ARG A 12 28.86 -26.78 -21.88
CA ARG A 12 28.00 -27.42 -22.87
C ARG A 12 26.95 -28.32 -22.20
N ILE A 13 27.37 -29.10 -21.22
CA ILE A 13 26.49 -30.00 -20.46
C ILE A 13 25.45 -29.21 -19.65
N LEU A 14 25.85 -28.11 -19.00
CA LEU A 14 24.91 -27.25 -18.27
C LEU A 14 23.84 -26.66 -19.21
N ARG A 15 24.22 -26.23 -20.42
CA ARG A 15 23.26 -25.75 -21.43
C ARG A 15 22.31 -26.82 -21.92
N GLU A 16 22.79 -28.06 -22.04
CA GLU A 16 21.95 -29.19 -22.42
C GLU A 16 20.92 -29.53 -21.33
N ILE A 17 21.33 -29.47 -20.05
CA ILE A 17 20.43 -29.64 -18.90
C ILE A 17 19.39 -28.51 -18.82
N GLU A 18 19.77 -27.28 -19.19
CA GLU A 18 18.87 -26.13 -19.25
C GLU A 18 17.92 -26.16 -20.46
N SER A 19 18.17 -27.04 -21.44
CA SER A 19 17.30 -27.18 -22.60
C SER A 19 16.02 -27.94 -22.24
N THR A 20 14.93 -27.64 -22.96
CA THR A 20 13.65 -28.38 -22.83
C THR A 20 13.73 -29.83 -23.33
N ASP A 21 14.81 -30.22 -24.00
CA ASP A 21 14.98 -31.54 -24.60
C ASP A 21 15.55 -32.54 -23.60
N THR A 22 14.67 -33.13 -22.80
CA THR A 22 15.03 -34.09 -21.73
C THR A 22 15.62 -35.42 -22.23
N ASN A 23 15.50 -35.73 -23.53
CA ASN A 23 15.90 -37.00 -24.12
C ASN A 23 17.43 -37.27 -24.07
N CYS A 24 18.24 -36.21 -23.92
CA CYS A 24 19.70 -36.33 -23.94
C CYS A 24 20.33 -36.24 -22.54
N ILE A 25 19.55 -35.94 -21.49
CA ILE A 25 20.06 -35.76 -20.13
C ILE A 25 20.69 -37.05 -19.59
N GLY A 26 20.07 -38.22 -19.84
CA GLY A 26 20.57 -39.51 -19.35
C GLY A 26 21.96 -39.87 -19.88
N PRO A 27 22.19 -39.87 -21.21
CA PRO A 27 23.51 -40.06 -21.81
C PRO A 27 24.55 -39.02 -21.36
N THR A 28 24.16 -37.75 -21.27
CA THR A 28 25.06 -36.66 -20.88
C THR A 28 25.52 -36.78 -19.43
N LEU A 29 24.63 -37.13 -18.51
CA LEU A 29 25.00 -37.38 -17.11
C LEU A 29 25.92 -38.60 -16.99
N ARG A 30 25.67 -39.68 -17.74
CA ARG A 30 26.54 -40.86 -17.73
C ARG A 30 27.97 -40.49 -18.15
N SER A 31 28.13 -39.65 -19.17
CA SER A 31 29.45 -39.12 -19.60
C SER A 31 30.19 -38.34 -18.49
N VAL A 32 29.46 -37.55 -17.69
CA VAL A 32 30.03 -36.81 -16.55
C VAL A 32 30.53 -37.75 -15.45
N TYR A 33 29.71 -38.75 -15.10
CA TYR A 33 30.02 -39.70 -14.02
C TYR A 33 31.08 -40.72 -14.42
N ASP A 34 31.15 -41.11 -15.70
CA ASP A 34 32.21 -41.96 -16.24
C ASP A 34 33.57 -41.23 -16.26
N GLY A 35 33.56 -39.89 -16.22
CA GLY A 35 34.75 -39.06 -16.06
C GLY A 35 35.21 -38.93 -14.59
N GLN A 36 36.54 -38.87 -14.37
CA GLN A 36 37.14 -38.66 -13.04
C GLN A 36 36.91 -37.24 -12.45
N ALA A 37 36.17 -36.35 -13.15
CA ALA A 37 36.02 -34.93 -12.80
C ALA A 37 34.59 -34.53 -12.39
N HIS A 38 33.71 -35.48 -12.06
CA HIS A 38 32.31 -35.22 -11.70
C HIS A 38 32.15 -34.25 -10.51
N GLY A 39 33.06 -34.25 -9.53
CA GLY A 39 33.01 -33.31 -8.40
C GLY A 39 33.10 -31.84 -8.83
N LEU A 40 34.00 -31.53 -9.78
CA LEU A 40 34.14 -30.18 -10.35
C LEU A 40 32.90 -29.77 -11.16
N PHE A 41 32.24 -30.73 -11.81
CA PHE A 41 30.98 -30.48 -12.49
C PHE A 41 29.85 -30.16 -11.48
N MET A 42 29.76 -30.90 -10.37
CA MET A 42 28.75 -30.65 -9.32
C MET A 42 28.92 -29.27 -8.69
N ASP A 43 30.15 -28.86 -8.36
CA ASP A 43 30.41 -27.51 -7.84
C ASP A 43 29.97 -26.42 -8.82
N LYS A 44 30.15 -26.68 -10.12
CA LYS A 44 29.75 -25.76 -11.18
C LYS A 44 28.22 -25.71 -11.36
N LEU A 45 27.56 -26.86 -11.27
CA LEU A 45 26.10 -26.97 -11.28
C LEU A 45 25.48 -26.23 -10.09
N GLU A 46 26.03 -26.41 -8.88
CA GLU A 46 25.64 -25.69 -7.67
C GLU A 46 25.82 -24.16 -7.85
N GLY A 47 26.90 -23.74 -8.49
CA GLY A 47 27.11 -22.34 -8.89
C GLY A 47 26.03 -21.83 -9.86
N ARG A 48 25.64 -22.66 -10.83
CA ARG A 48 24.62 -22.32 -11.83
C ARG A 48 23.23 -22.21 -11.23
N ILE A 49 22.84 -23.15 -10.35
CA ILE A 49 21.59 -23.12 -9.59
C ILE A 49 21.51 -21.83 -8.77
N ARG A 50 22.55 -21.51 -7.99
CA ARG A 50 22.60 -20.27 -7.19
C ARG A 50 22.52 -19.00 -8.05
N ASN A 51 23.06 -19.03 -9.27
CA ASN A 51 22.92 -17.90 -10.19
C ASN A 51 21.47 -17.74 -10.66
N HIS A 52 20.82 -18.84 -11.04
CA HIS A 52 19.40 -18.84 -11.43
C HIS A 52 18.50 -18.37 -10.28
N ASP A 53 18.73 -18.83 -9.05
CA ASP A 53 17.96 -18.37 -7.88
C ASP A 53 18.05 -16.85 -7.70
N ARG A 54 19.25 -16.27 -7.86
CA ARG A 54 19.45 -14.82 -7.81
C ARG A 54 18.75 -14.08 -8.93
N GLU A 55 18.75 -14.64 -10.13
CA GLU A 55 18.06 -14.05 -11.29
C GLU A 55 16.54 -14.11 -11.10
N ILE A 56 16.01 -15.23 -10.60
CA ILE A 56 14.59 -15.39 -10.24
C ILE A 56 14.20 -14.35 -9.18
N GLU A 57 14.97 -14.25 -8.10
CA GLU A 57 14.70 -13.28 -7.03
C GLU A 57 14.72 -11.83 -7.55
N LYS A 58 15.71 -11.50 -8.39
CA LYS A 58 15.79 -10.18 -9.04
C LYS A 58 14.58 -9.89 -9.93
N MET A 59 14.14 -10.88 -10.72
CA MET A 59 12.96 -10.75 -11.57
C MET A 59 11.69 -10.57 -10.73
N CYS A 60 11.50 -11.39 -9.70
CA CYS A 60 10.38 -11.27 -8.78
C CYS A 60 10.35 -9.89 -8.12
N ASN A 61 11.48 -9.43 -7.58
CA ASN A 61 11.57 -8.12 -6.96
C ASN A 61 11.20 -7.00 -7.95
N HIS A 62 11.75 -7.02 -9.17
CA HIS A 62 11.42 -6.01 -10.17
C HIS A 62 9.93 -6.02 -10.55
N HIS A 63 9.35 -7.19 -10.81
CA HIS A 63 7.97 -7.31 -11.28
C HIS A 63 6.93 -7.04 -10.18
N PHE A 64 7.25 -7.32 -8.91
CA PHE A 64 6.31 -7.15 -7.81
C PHE A 64 6.53 -5.87 -7.00
N GLN A 65 7.63 -5.13 -7.19
CA GLN A 65 7.87 -3.88 -6.45
C GLN A 65 6.74 -2.86 -6.64
N GLY A 66 6.27 -2.64 -7.87
CA GLY A 66 5.17 -1.70 -8.12
C GLY A 66 3.85 -2.11 -7.43
N PHE A 67 3.62 -3.41 -7.27
CA PHE A 67 2.48 -3.93 -6.51
C PHE A 67 2.64 -3.67 -5.00
N VAL A 68 3.83 -3.91 -4.45
CA VAL A 68 4.16 -3.61 -3.05
C VAL A 68 4.03 -2.11 -2.76
N ASP A 69 4.50 -1.26 -3.67
CA ASP A 69 4.40 0.20 -3.56
C ASP A 69 2.93 0.63 -3.58
N SER A 70 2.13 0.10 -4.52
CA SER A 70 0.69 0.39 -4.61
C SER A 70 -0.07 -0.01 -3.34
N ILE A 71 0.22 -1.18 -2.76
CA ILE A 71 -0.38 -1.57 -1.47
C ILE A 71 0.03 -0.60 -0.37
N THR A 72 1.30 -0.23 -0.33
CA THR A 72 1.83 0.69 0.68
C THR A 72 1.16 2.07 0.59
N GLU A 73 0.98 2.59 -0.61
CA GLU A 73 0.25 3.84 -0.86
C GLU A 73 -1.22 3.73 -0.44
N LEU A 74 -1.90 2.63 -0.78
CA LEU A 74 -3.28 2.40 -0.38
C LEU A 74 -3.43 2.36 1.16
N LEU A 75 -2.49 1.74 1.86
CA LEU A 75 -2.48 1.71 3.32
C LEU A 75 -2.30 3.10 3.93
N LYS A 76 -1.47 3.96 3.31
CA LYS A 76 -1.32 5.38 3.72
C LYS A 76 -2.62 6.15 3.53
N VAL A 77 -3.22 6.08 2.34
CA VAL A 77 -4.50 6.75 2.02
C VAL A 77 -5.59 6.32 3.00
N ARG A 78 -5.67 5.02 3.32
CA ARG A 78 -6.61 4.51 4.32
C ARG A 78 -6.40 5.16 5.70
N GLY A 79 -5.14 5.30 6.13
CA GLY A 79 -4.80 5.96 7.40
C GLY A 79 -5.20 7.44 7.42
N GLU A 80 -4.93 8.17 6.33
CA GLU A 80 -5.31 9.58 6.19
C GLU A 80 -6.83 9.76 6.17
N ALA A 81 -7.56 8.91 5.45
CA ALA A 81 -9.03 8.94 5.40
C ALA A 81 -9.63 8.69 6.79
N GLN A 82 -9.07 7.76 7.56
CA GLN A 82 -9.50 7.48 8.94
C GLN A 82 -9.29 8.71 9.84
N LYS A 83 -8.12 9.38 9.72
CA LYS A 83 -7.81 10.59 10.48
C LYS A 83 -8.76 11.73 10.12
N LEU A 84 -9.00 11.95 8.83
CA LEU A 84 -9.94 12.97 8.35
C LEU A 84 -11.36 12.71 8.87
N LYS A 85 -11.82 11.45 8.81
CA LYS A 85 -13.12 11.05 9.37
C LYS A 85 -13.22 11.41 10.85
N SER A 86 -12.21 11.09 11.66
CA SER A 86 -12.19 11.44 13.08
C SER A 86 -12.28 12.95 13.31
N GLN A 87 -11.53 13.74 12.54
CA GLN A 87 -11.56 15.21 12.62
C GLN A 87 -12.92 15.80 12.24
N VAL A 88 -13.57 15.27 11.20
CA VAL A 88 -14.91 15.68 10.78
C VAL A 88 -15.93 15.39 11.88
N ILE A 89 -15.88 14.20 12.47
CA ILE A 89 -16.79 13.82 13.56
C ILE A 89 -16.58 14.74 14.77
N GLU A 90 -15.33 14.98 15.17
CA GLU A 90 -14.99 15.86 16.29
C GLU A 90 -15.47 17.30 16.05
N THR A 91 -15.20 17.84 14.86
CA THR A 91 -15.60 19.20 14.48
C THR A 91 -17.12 19.34 14.49
N ASN A 92 -17.83 18.37 13.92
CA ASN A 92 -19.30 18.35 13.94
C ASN A 92 -19.83 18.28 15.37
N GLN A 93 -19.24 17.45 16.24
CA GLN A 93 -19.66 17.36 17.64
C GLN A 93 -19.48 18.70 18.36
N ARG A 94 -18.33 19.35 18.17
CA ARG A 94 -18.03 20.66 18.76
C ARG A 94 -19.03 21.72 18.28
N LEU A 95 -19.25 21.80 16.98
CA LEU A 95 -20.22 22.73 16.39
C LEU A 95 -21.64 22.53 16.95
N GLN A 96 -22.08 21.28 17.12
CA GLN A 96 -23.38 20.99 17.70
C GLN A 96 -23.48 21.39 19.18
N ASN A 97 -22.40 21.21 19.94
CA ASN A 97 -22.35 21.62 21.34
C ASN A 97 -22.40 23.14 21.46
N ASP A 98 -21.53 23.85 20.75
CA ASP A 98 -21.48 25.32 20.73
C ASP A 98 -22.82 25.91 20.26
N GLY A 99 -23.44 25.30 19.23
CA GLY A 99 -24.75 25.71 18.75
C GLY A 99 -25.86 25.54 19.80
N LYS A 100 -25.83 24.46 20.58
CA LYS A 100 -26.79 24.26 21.70
C LYS A 100 -26.57 25.27 22.81
N GLU A 101 -25.32 25.56 23.16
CA GLU A 101 -25.00 26.58 24.17
C GLU A 101 -25.44 27.97 23.73
N LEU A 102 -25.36 28.30 22.43
CA LEU A 102 -25.81 29.59 21.90
C LEU A 102 -27.34 29.74 21.86
N LEU A 103 -28.08 28.64 21.65
CA LEU A 103 -29.54 28.67 21.54
C LEU A 103 -30.22 29.13 22.84
N SER A 104 -29.72 28.71 24.01
CA SER A 104 -30.31 29.06 25.31
C SER A 104 -30.33 30.58 25.57
N PRO A 105 -29.21 31.33 25.47
CA PRO A 105 -29.21 32.78 25.56
C PRO A 105 -30.06 33.46 24.48
N MET A 106 -30.13 32.88 23.26
CA MET A 106 -30.98 33.41 22.19
C MET A 106 -32.47 33.33 22.54
N GLU A 107 -32.91 32.24 23.14
CA GLU A 107 -34.29 32.05 23.60
C GLU A 107 -34.64 33.02 24.73
N GLU A 108 -33.75 33.19 25.71
CA GLU A 108 -33.90 34.18 26.78
C GLU A 108 -34.02 35.60 26.23
N LEU A 109 -33.15 35.96 25.28
CA LEU A 109 -33.14 37.28 24.67
C LEU A 109 -34.42 37.53 23.85
N LYS A 110 -34.95 36.51 23.19
CA LYS A 110 -36.25 36.57 22.49
C LYS A 110 -37.38 36.84 23.48
N LEU A 111 -37.42 36.14 24.61
CA LEU A 111 -38.41 36.35 25.67
C LEU A 111 -38.33 37.76 26.26
N CYS A 112 -37.12 38.24 26.57
CA CYS A 112 -36.91 39.62 27.03
C CYS A 112 -37.43 40.66 26.04
N ARG A 113 -37.17 40.49 24.74
CA ARG A 113 -37.67 41.41 23.69
C ARG A 113 -39.20 41.43 23.61
N LEU A 114 -39.86 40.28 23.74
CA LEU A 114 -41.32 40.20 23.76
C LEU A 114 -41.90 40.94 24.96
N GLN A 115 -41.33 40.75 26.15
CA GLN A 115 -41.75 41.46 27.36
C GLN A 115 -41.58 42.99 27.22
N GLN A 116 -40.45 43.44 26.68
CA GLN A 116 -40.21 44.87 26.43
C GLN A 116 -41.25 45.45 25.46
N ARG A 117 -41.65 44.70 24.43
CA ARG A 117 -42.66 45.15 23.47
C ARG A 117 -44.05 45.27 24.10
N ASN A 118 -44.42 44.34 24.98
CA ASN A 118 -45.70 44.37 25.69
C ASN A 118 -45.79 45.51 26.73
N LYS A 119 -44.66 45.89 27.33
CA LYS A 119 -44.60 47.00 28.31
C LYS A 119 -44.48 48.39 27.67
N ARG A 120 -44.36 48.50 26.34
CA ARG A 120 -44.29 49.79 25.65
C ARG A 120 -45.68 50.45 25.70
N PRO A 121 -45.83 51.65 26.30
CA PRO A 121 -47.11 52.34 26.36
C PRO A 121 -47.61 52.67 24.94
N LEU A 122 -48.92 52.49 24.71
CA LEU A 122 -49.57 53.01 23.50
C LEU A 122 -49.39 54.54 23.46
N PRO A 123 -49.08 55.14 22.29
CA PRO A 123 -49.12 56.59 22.16
C PRO A 123 -50.53 57.08 22.53
N PRO A 124 -50.65 58.23 23.22
CA PRO A 124 -51.96 58.75 23.59
C PRO A 124 -52.82 58.90 22.34
N SER A 125 -54.01 58.30 22.35
CA SER A 125 -55.00 58.52 21.30
C SER A 125 -55.39 59.99 21.33
N THR A 126 -54.86 60.78 20.38
CA THR A 126 -55.42 62.09 20.08
C THR A 126 -56.81 61.88 19.51
N THR A 127 -57.82 61.85 20.39
CA THR A 127 -59.21 62.05 20.00
C THR A 127 -59.32 63.51 19.56
N PRO A 128 -59.73 63.80 18.31
CA PRO A 128 -59.96 65.18 17.91
C PRO A 128 -61.18 65.70 18.69
N ALA A 129 -60.95 66.71 19.53
CA ALA A 129 -62.02 67.46 20.16
C ALA A 129 -62.75 68.27 19.09
N LYS A 130 -64.08 68.08 19.03
CA LYS A 130 -65.14 68.80 18.30
C LYS A 130 -64.73 69.97 17.40
#